data_AF-A0A944S4V4-F1
#
_entry.id   AF-A0A944S4V4-F1
#
_cell.length_a   1.000
_cell.length_b   1.000
_cell.length_c   1.000
_cell.angle_alpha   90.00
_cell.angle_beta   90.00
_cell.angle_gamma   90.00
#
_symmetry.space_group_name_H-M   'P 1'
#
loop_
_entity.id
_entity.type
_entity.pdbx_description
1 polymer ?
#
loop_
_entity_poly.entity_id
_entity_poly.type
_entity_poly.pdbx_seq_one_letter_code
_entity_poly.pdbx_strand_id
1 'polypeptide(L)'
;MNDRIPDWKLERYLLRELPPQEMAHLEQLLPEHEELRQRLAALEANGEQIRQQYPAAWMARQIQMRATRAEEGAVSVGGQFSSLWRWSPALAIGLVAIVAMPLMRQPAPHAAPVLTEQGLMEQTSIEQVRIKGIGARLLLHRKAEDGSQRLADGAPAAAGDLVMIQYDAADAAYGLIFSIDGSGVVTRHLPMIGDQASALGKGLVSLEHAYELDDAPAWESFYFITGREAFAVEPILAAAIATASGDQNQPPQILPLPSGLEQSHRTLLKSSGESQTLSERR
;
A
#
# COMPACT_ATOMS: atom_id res chain seq x y z
N MET A 1 -45.18 18.75 13.24
CA MET A 1 -44.16 18.48 12.20
C MET A 1 -42.92 18.01 12.92
N ASN A 2 -42.40 16.84 12.55
CA ASN A 2 -41.30 16.19 13.25
C ASN A 2 -39.98 16.75 12.70
N ASP A 3 -39.57 17.92 13.21
CA ASP A 3 -38.33 18.59 12.77
C ASP A 3 -37.13 17.96 13.50
N ARG A 4 -36.84 16.70 13.14
CA ARG A 4 -35.76 15.93 13.76
C ARG A 4 -34.42 16.48 13.28
N ILE A 5 -33.63 17.03 14.20
CA ILE A 5 -32.26 17.46 13.91
C ILE A 5 -31.43 16.25 13.42
N PRO A 6 -30.81 16.33 12.24
CA PRO A 6 -30.01 15.24 11.68
C PRO A 6 -28.64 15.14 12.34
N ASP A 7 -28.05 13.93 12.35
CA ASP A 7 -26.76 13.66 13.04
C ASP A 7 -25.60 14.49 12.49
N TRP A 8 -25.52 14.70 11.18
CA TRP A 8 -24.46 15.54 10.58
C TRP A 8 -24.44 16.96 11.17
N LYS A 9 -25.59 17.48 11.61
CA LYS A 9 -25.70 18.80 12.22
C LYS A 9 -25.18 18.79 13.66
N LEU A 10 -25.40 17.69 14.39
CA LEU A 10 -24.83 17.46 15.72
C LEU A 10 -23.31 17.26 15.65
N GLU A 11 -22.81 16.55 14.64
CA GLU A 11 -21.37 16.38 14.40
C GLU A 11 -20.69 17.73 14.10
N ARG A 12 -21.26 18.54 13.21
CA ARG A 12 -20.72 19.89 12.95
C ARG A 12 -20.82 20.82 14.16
N TYR A 13 -21.82 20.63 15.02
CA TYR A 13 -21.92 21.34 16.29
C TYR A 13 -20.75 20.96 17.22
N LEU A 14 -20.45 19.67 17.37
CA LEU A 14 -19.30 19.19 18.16
C LEU A 14 -17.96 19.75 17.66
N LEU A 15 -17.80 19.81 16.34
CA LEU A 15 -16.60 20.34 15.69
C LEU A 15 -16.54 21.88 15.69
N ARG A 16 -17.58 22.57 16.19
CA ARG A 16 -17.75 24.03 16.15
C ARG A 16 -17.69 24.62 14.73
N GLU A 17 -18.22 23.88 13.76
CA GLU A 17 -18.22 24.23 12.34
C GLU A 17 -19.58 24.74 11.84
N LEU A 18 -20.56 24.91 12.73
CA LEU A 18 -21.85 25.50 12.38
C LEU A 18 -21.81 27.03 12.39
N PRO A 19 -22.65 27.70 11.56
CA PRO A 19 -22.83 29.14 11.64
C PRO A 19 -23.27 29.58 13.06
N PRO A 20 -22.89 30.78 13.52
CA PRO A 20 -23.17 31.24 14.88
C PRO A 20 -24.66 31.20 15.28
N GLN A 21 -25.55 31.49 14.33
CA GLN A 21 -27.01 31.44 14.56
C GLN A 21 -27.51 30.01 14.79
N GLU A 22 -26.93 29.03 14.11
CA GLU A 22 -27.30 27.62 14.24
C GLU A 22 -26.71 26.99 15.51
N MET A 23 -25.49 27.38 15.89
CA MET A 23 -24.89 27.04 17.18
C MET A 23 -25.78 27.49 18.33
N ALA A 24 -26.17 28.78 18.35
CA ALA A 24 -27.01 29.35 19.39
C ALA A 24 -28.39 28.67 19.47
N HIS A 25 -28.97 28.31 18.33
CA HIS A 25 -30.23 27.58 18.29
C HIS A 25 -30.12 26.19 18.92
N LEU A 26 -29.05 25.44 18.64
CA LEU A 26 -28.80 24.14 19.25
C LEU A 26 -28.51 24.24 20.75
N GLU A 27 -27.75 25.26 21.18
CA GLU A 27 -27.47 25.52 22.59
C GLU A 27 -28.75 25.78 23.41
N GLN A 28 -29.76 26.41 22.80
CA GLN A 28 -31.07 26.62 23.43
C GLN A 28 -31.90 25.33 23.49
N LEU A 29 -31.78 24.44 22.49
CA LEU A 29 -32.56 23.19 22.41
C LEU A 29 -31.99 22.05 23.25
N LEU A 30 -30.67 21.95 23.39
CA LEU A 30 -30.02 20.84 24.10
C LEU A 30 -30.50 20.63 25.55
N PRO A 31 -30.72 21.69 26.38
CA PRO A 31 -31.23 21.51 27.73
C PRO A 31 -32.61 20.86 27.79
N GLU A 32 -33.48 21.18 26.83
CA GLU A 32 -34.88 20.75 26.82
C GLU A 32 -35.08 19.34 26.23
N HIS A 33 -34.10 18.85 25.45
CA HIS A 33 -34.21 17.59 24.71
C HIS A 33 -33.18 16.54 25.15
N GLU A 34 -33.61 15.62 26.02
CA GLU A 34 -32.79 14.49 26.50
C GLU A 34 -32.29 13.59 25.34
N GLU A 35 -33.13 13.29 24.34
CA GLU A 35 -32.74 12.45 23.19
C GLU A 35 -31.58 13.06 22.39
N LEU A 36 -31.58 14.39 22.20
CA LEU A 36 -30.50 15.09 21.49
C LEU A 36 -29.19 15.05 22.29
N ARG A 37 -29.26 15.19 23.62
CA ARG A 37 -28.09 15.07 24.49
C ARG A 37 -27.50 13.66 24.47
N GLN A 38 -28.34 12.62 24.46
CA GLN A 38 -27.87 11.24 24.35
C GLN A 38 -27.20 10.95 23.01
N ARG A 39 -27.78 11.44 21.90
CA ARG A 39 -27.17 11.32 20.57
C ARG A 39 -25.84 12.05 20.48
N LEU A 40 -25.76 13.25 21.06
CA LEU A 40 -24.52 14.03 21.12
C LEU A 40 -23.42 13.31 21.92
N ALA A 41 -23.75 12.77 23.10
CA ALA A 41 -22.81 12.01 23.92
C ALA A 41 -22.33 10.72 23.22
N ALA A 42 -23.21 10.06 22.46
CA ALA A 42 -22.82 8.89 21.65
C ALA A 42 -21.82 9.26 20.54
N LEU A 43 -22.01 10.41 19.89
CA LEU A 43 -21.07 10.93 18.88
C LEU A 43 -19.72 11.31 19.51
N GLU A 44 -19.70 11.93 20.69
CA GLU A 44 -18.47 12.24 21.43
C GLU A 44 -17.69 10.98 21.82
N ALA A 45 -18.38 9.97 22.37
CA ALA A 45 -17.77 8.70 22.75
C ALA A 45 -17.16 7.96 21.54
N ASN A 46 -17.85 7.98 20.39
CA ASN A 46 -17.32 7.44 19.14
C ASN A 46 -16.06 8.22 18.69
N GLY A 47 -16.10 9.55 18.74
CA GLY A 47 -14.94 10.40 18.44
C GLY A 47 -13.74 10.15 19.37
N GLU A 48 -13.97 9.83 20.64
CA GLU A 48 -12.91 9.40 21.57
C GLU A 48 -12.33 8.03 21.21
N GLN A 49 -13.17 7.06 20.87
CA GLN A 49 -12.71 5.74 20.43
C GLN A 49 -11.83 5.85 19.19
N ILE A 50 -12.23 6.65 18.20
CA ILE A 50 -11.42 6.93 16.99
C ILE A 50 -10.08 7.57 17.37
N ARG A 51 -10.07 8.55 18.29
CA ARG A 51 -8.83 9.22 18.74
C ARG A 51 -7.90 8.29 19.53
N GLN A 52 -8.45 7.33 20.26
CA GLN A 52 -7.66 6.31 20.96
C GLN A 52 -7.07 5.30 19.99
N GLN A 53 -7.84 4.89 18.97
CA GLN A 53 -7.38 4.00 17.91
C GLN A 53 -6.35 4.67 16.99
N TYR A 54 -6.50 5.98 16.76
CA TYR A 54 -5.63 6.81 15.91
C TYR A 54 -5.12 8.06 16.64
N PRO A 55 -4.13 7.95 17.54
CA PRO A 55 -3.58 9.09 18.27
C PRO A 55 -2.98 10.13 17.31
N ALA A 56 -3.30 11.41 17.53
CA ALA A 56 -2.82 12.50 16.68
C ALA A 56 -1.28 12.55 16.54
N ALA A 57 -0.54 12.13 17.57
CA ALA A 57 0.91 12.02 17.52
C ALA A 57 1.43 11.03 16.45
N TRP A 58 0.67 9.96 16.18
CA TRP A 58 1.00 9.00 15.13
C TRP A 58 0.85 9.62 13.74
N MET A 59 -0.30 10.27 13.48
CA MET A 59 -0.55 10.97 12.22
C MET A 59 0.45 12.12 12.02
N ALA A 60 0.76 12.86 13.09
CA ALA A 60 1.77 13.91 13.07
C ALA A 60 3.16 13.37 12.71
N ARG A 61 3.56 12.20 13.21
CA ARG A 61 4.83 11.57 12.83
C ARG A 61 4.85 11.17 11.35
N GLN A 62 3.76 10.62 10.82
CA GLN A 62 3.65 10.30 9.39
C GLN A 62 3.70 11.57 8.53
N ILE A 63 3.00 12.63 8.94
CA ILE A 63 3.04 13.94 8.26
C ILE A 63 4.43 14.55 8.33
N GLN A 64 5.12 14.49 9.48
CA GLN A 64 6.47 15.01 9.65
C GLN A 64 7.47 14.27 8.77
N MET A 65 7.44 12.94 8.75
CA MET A 65 8.32 12.14 7.86
C MET A 65 8.05 12.44 6.37
N ARG A 66 6.80 12.75 6.00
CA ARG A 66 6.45 13.20 4.64
C ARG A 66 6.90 14.63 4.35
N ALA A 67 6.76 15.54 5.30
CA ALA A 67 7.13 16.94 5.17
C ALA A 67 8.65 17.13 5.04
N THR A 68 9.44 16.41 5.84
CA THR A 68 10.91 16.43 5.73
C THR A 68 11.39 15.94 4.36
N ARG A 69 10.72 14.95 3.76
CA ARG A 69 11.02 14.49 2.40
C ARG A 69 10.65 15.48 1.30
N ALA A 70 9.55 16.22 1.46
CA ALA A 70 9.19 17.28 0.50
C ALA A 70 10.23 18.42 0.50
N GLU A 71 10.87 18.65 1.64
CA GLU A 71 11.96 19.63 1.78
C GLU A 71 13.31 19.07 1.29
N GLU A 72 13.62 17.80 1.53
CA GLU A 72 14.86 17.15 1.08
C GLU A 72 14.88 16.88 -0.44
N GLY A 73 13.73 16.57 -1.05
CA GLY A 73 13.57 16.44 -2.51
C GLY A 73 13.63 17.76 -3.27
N ALA A 74 13.62 18.92 -2.57
CA ALA A 74 13.75 20.24 -3.17
C ALA A 74 15.22 20.70 -3.37
N VAL A 75 16.20 19.85 -3.04
CA VAL A 75 17.62 20.19 -3.16
C VAL A 75 18.23 19.66 -4.47
N SER A 76 18.33 20.59 -5.42
CA SER A 76 19.24 20.66 -6.58
C SER A 76 19.22 19.53 -7.62
N VAL A 77 18.39 19.69 -8.65
CA VAL A 77 18.82 19.39 -10.02
C VAL A 77 19.31 20.69 -10.64
N GLY A 78 20.58 21.01 -10.40
CA GLY A 78 21.28 22.05 -11.14
C GLY A 78 21.42 21.62 -12.60
N GLY A 79 20.61 22.21 -13.47
CA GLY A 79 20.56 21.84 -14.89
C GLY A 79 19.82 22.85 -15.75
N GLN A 80 20.37 24.08 -15.81
CA GLN A 80 20.39 24.96 -16.98
C GLN A 80 19.45 24.60 -18.16
N PHE A 81 18.16 24.90 -18.11
CA PHE A 81 17.37 25.08 -19.34
C PHE A 81 16.41 26.26 -19.18
N SER A 82 16.97 27.42 -19.50
CA SER A 82 16.27 28.64 -19.84
C SER A 82 15.32 28.42 -21.03
N SER A 83 14.16 29.05 -20.93
CA SER A 83 13.45 29.71 -22.04
C SER A 83 13.15 28.84 -23.27
N LEU A 84 11.91 28.36 -23.37
CA LEU A 84 11.08 28.41 -24.59
C LEU A 84 9.65 27.94 -24.26
N TRP A 85 9.05 28.57 -23.25
CA TRP A 85 7.60 28.56 -23.06
C TRP A 85 7.02 29.61 -24.00
N ARG A 86 6.47 29.19 -25.15
CA ARG A 86 5.66 29.95 -26.14
C ARG A 86 5.60 29.07 -27.43
N TRP A 87 4.51 28.61 -28.03
CA TRP A 87 3.10 29.01 -28.13
C TRP A 87 2.14 27.81 -28.27
N SER A 88 0.88 28.12 -27.98
CA SER A 88 -0.41 27.41 -28.03
C SER A 88 -0.83 26.84 -29.43
N PRO A 89 -2.11 26.46 -29.67
CA PRO A 89 -2.84 25.24 -29.27
C PRO A 89 -3.52 24.55 -30.50
N ALA A 90 -4.38 23.55 -30.26
CA ALA A 90 -5.61 23.21 -31.03
C ALA A 90 -5.72 21.79 -31.63
N LEU A 91 -6.89 21.18 -31.34
CA LEU A 91 -7.70 20.21 -32.11
C LEU A 91 -7.03 18.91 -32.59
N ALA A 92 -7.67 17.74 -32.70
CA ALA A 92 -8.96 17.15 -32.33
C ALA A 92 -8.98 15.75 -32.99
N ILE A 93 -9.85 14.84 -32.50
CA ILE A 93 -10.39 13.65 -33.20
C ILE A 93 -9.33 12.55 -33.46
N GLY A 94 -9.38 11.34 -32.87
CA GLY A 94 -10.49 10.42 -32.71
C GLY A 94 -10.56 9.46 -33.91
N LEU A 95 -10.03 8.23 -33.82
CA LEU A 95 -10.65 7.00 -34.34
C LEU A 95 -9.80 5.71 -34.20
N VAL A 96 -10.59 4.65 -34.04
CA VAL A 96 -10.39 3.20 -33.94
C VAL A 96 -9.84 2.56 -35.23
N ALA A 97 -9.05 1.47 -35.13
CA ALA A 97 -9.33 0.14 -35.74
C ALA A 97 -8.10 -0.80 -35.89
N ILE A 98 -8.15 -1.93 -35.17
CA ILE A 98 -7.98 -3.34 -35.60
C ILE A 98 -7.23 -3.64 -36.91
N VAL A 99 -6.17 -4.49 -36.85
CA VAL A 99 -5.83 -5.61 -37.78
C VAL A 99 -4.90 -6.58 -37.03
N ALA A 100 -5.34 -7.76 -36.58
CA ALA A 100 -5.37 -9.08 -37.25
C ALA A 100 -3.99 -9.71 -37.59
N MET A 101 -3.72 -10.82 -36.91
CA MET A 101 -2.62 -11.79 -37.04
C MET A 101 -2.61 -12.48 -38.43
N PRO A 102 -1.47 -13.04 -38.86
CA PRO A 102 -1.53 -14.45 -39.24
C PRO A 102 -0.33 -15.32 -38.78
N LEU A 103 -0.67 -16.59 -38.56
CA LEU A 103 0.16 -17.76 -38.23
C LEU A 103 0.85 -18.38 -39.47
N MET A 104 1.78 -19.33 -39.21
CA MET A 104 2.40 -20.39 -40.07
C MET A 104 3.83 -20.08 -40.56
N ARG A 105 4.84 -20.97 -40.57
CA ARG A 105 4.99 -22.44 -40.43
C ARG A 105 6.50 -22.78 -40.21
N GLN A 106 6.81 -23.95 -39.63
CA GLN A 106 8.15 -24.53 -39.33
C GLN A 106 8.89 -25.07 -40.57
N PRO A 107 10.20 -25.45 -40.50
CA PRO A 107 10.57 -26.85 -40.16
C PRO A 107 11.93 -27.07 -39.44
N ALA A 108 12.06 -28.20 -38.71
CA ALA A 108 13.33 -28.87 -38.34
C ALA A 108 13.71 -29.89 -39.46
N PRO A 109 14.81 -30.70 -39.46
CA PRO A 109 15.81 -31.03 -38.42
C PRO A 109 17.28 -31.05 -38.90
N HIS A 110 18.29 -31.13 -38.02
CA HIS A 110 19.60 -31.75 -38.34
C HIS A 110 20.22 -32.42 -37.11
N ALA A 111 20.85 -33.55 -37.37
CA ALA A 111 21.27 -34.58 -36.45
C ALA A 111 22.48 -34.21 -35.56
N ALA A 112 22.51 -34.84 -34.39
CA ALA A 112 23.64 -34.89 -33.46
C ALA A 112 24.77 -35.82 -33.95
N PRO A 113 25.99 -35.62 -33.45
CA PRO A 113 26.86 -36.72 -33.07
C PRO A 113 27.25 -36.67 -31.57
N VAL A 114 26.90 -37.76 -30.88
CA VAL A 114 27.70 -38.58 -29.96
C VAL A 114 28.80 -37.92 -29.09
N LEU A 115 28.53 -37.97 -27.78
CA LEU A 115 29.38 -38.29 -26.62
C LEU A 115 30.80 -37.70 -26.53
N THR A 116 30.99 -36.82 -25.57
CA THR A 116 32.22 -36.77 -24.76
C THR A 116 31.85 -36.42 -23.32
N GLU A 117 32.14 -37.35 -22.41
CA GLU A 117 32.15 -37.13 -20.96
C GLU A 117 33.20 -36.07 -20.62
N GLN A 118 32.81 -35.00 -19.93
CA GLN A 118 33.62 -34.29 -18.94
C GLN A 118 32.80 -33.20 -18.28
N GLY A 119 32.79 -33.22 -16.95
CA GLY A 119 31.78 -32.57 -16.13
C GLY A 119 31.83 -31.05 -16.05
N LEU A 120 30.65 -30.50 -15.78
CA LEU A 120 30.48 -29.53 -14.72
C LEU A 120 29.09 -29.79 -14.13
N MET A 121 29.07 -30.11 -12.84
CA MET A 121 27.85 -30.38 -12.09
C MET A 121 26.94 -29.15 -12.15
N GLU A 122 25.91 -29.26 -12.97
CA GLU A 122 24.71 -28.47 -12.88
C GLU A 122 24.07 -28.81 -11.53
N GLN A 123 24.41 -28.01 -10.50
CA GLN A 123 23.69 -28.04 -9.23
C GLN A 123 22.30 -27.50 -9.52
N THR A 124 21.45 -28.43 -9.95
CA THR A 124 20.00 -28.36 -9.88
C THR A 124 19.69 -27.93 -8.46
N SER A 125 19.44 -26.65 -8.29
CA SER A 125 18.91 -26.10 -7.06
C SER A 125 17.55 -26.77 -6.94
N ILE A 126 17.52 -27.76 -6.06
CA ILE A 126 16.34 -28.56 -5.77
C ILE A 126 15.33 -27.54 -5.25
N GLU A 127 14.47 -27.09 -6.16
CA GLU A 127 13.22 -26.43 -5.84
C GLU A 127 12.51 -27.43 -4.92
N GLN A 128 12.65 -27.19 -3.61
CA GLN A 128 11.79 -27.82 -2.63
C GLN A 128 10.40 -27.25 -2.89
N VAL A 129 9.72 -27.84 -3.88
CA VAL A 129 8.28 -27.80 -4.03
C VAL A 129 7.74 -28.48 -2.78
N ARG A 130 7.63 -27.70 -1.70
CA ARG A 130 6.95 -28.11 -0.50
C ARG A 130 5.47 -28.08 -0.82
N ILE A 131 4.95 -29.23 -1.24
CA ILE A 131 3.52 -29.54 -1.24
C ILE A 131 3.09 -29.64 0.23
N LYS A 132 2.78 -28.51 0.85
CA LYS A 132 2.01 -28.37 2.10
C LYS A 132 1.12 -27.14 1.92
N GLY A 133 -0.09 -27.18 2.49
CA GLY A 133 -1.15 -26.19 2.29
C GLY A 133 -0.65 -24.75 2.24
N ILE A 134 -1.23 -23.97 1.33
CA ILE A 134 -0.87 -22.57 1.04
C ILE A 134 -0.66 -21.83 2.37
N GLY A 135 0.59 -21.50 2.70
CA GLY A 135 0.94 -20.77 3.91
C GLY A 135 0.30 -19.38 3.94
N ALA A 136 0.45 -18.69 5.06
CA ALA A 136 -0.09 -17.34 5.22
C ALA A 136 0.36 -16.43 4.07
N ARG A 137 -0.56 -15.64 3.51
CA ARG A 137 -0.32 -14.89 2.26
C ARG A 137 -0.96 -13.51 2.26
N LEU A 138 -0.29 -12.60 1.55
CA LEU A 138 -0.80 -11.29 1.19
C LEU A 138 -1.46 -11.28 -0.19
N LEU A 139 -2.54 -10.51 -0.29
CA LEU A 139 -3.19 -10.12 -1.53
C LEU A 139 -3.27 -8.59 -1.58
N LEU A 140 -2.87 -8.01 -2.71
CA LEU A 140 -2.91 -6.58 -2.94
C LEU A 140 -3.91 -6.27 -4.04
N HIS A 141 -4.70 -5.22 -3.84
CA HIS A 141 -5.74 -4.80 -4.76
C HIS A 141 -5.68 -3.29 -4.97
N ARG A 142 -5.48 -2.83 -6.20
CA ARG A 142 -5.57 -1.41 -6.54
C ARG A 142 -7.00 -1.01 -6.83
N LYS A 143 -7.43 0.16 -6.35
CA LYS A 143 -8.66 0.82 -6.82
C LYS A 143 -8.45 1.32 -8.26
N ALA A 144 -9.29 0.87 -9.17
CA ALA A 144 -9.35 1.31 -10.56
C ALA A 144 -10.67 2.04 -10.82
N GLU A 145 -10.79 2.72 -11.97
CA GLU A 145 -12.03 3.41 -12.38
C GLU A 145 -13.22 2.44 -12.40
N ASP A 146 -13.01 1.22 -12.90
CA ASP A 146 -14.03 0.17 -13.01
C ASP A 146 -14.04 -0.82 -11.82
N GLY A 147 -13.51 -0.42 -10.66
CA GLY A 147 -13.61 -1.22 -9.43
C GLY A 147 -12.26 -1.56 -8.80
N SER A 148 -11.97 -2.85 -8.65
CA SER A 148 -10.76 -3.32 -7.95
C SER A 148 -9.97 -4.28 -8.82
N GLN A 149 -8.68 -3.99 -8.99
CA GLN A 149 -7.74 -4.81 -9.75
C GLN A 149 -6.77 -5.51 -8.80
N ARG A 150 -6.70 -6.84 -8.85
CA ARG A 150 -5.69 -7.59 -8.11
C ARG A 150 -4.29 -7.33 -8.68
N LEU A 151 -3.35 -7.01 -7.81
CA LEU A 151 -1.94 -6.83 -8.14
C LEU A 151 -1.17 -8.12 -7.86
N ALA A 152 -0.46 -8.61 -8.87
CA ALA A 152 0.49 -9.71 -8.72
C ALA A 152 1.82 -9.21 -8.14
N ASP A 153 2.68 -10.14 -7.76
CA ASP A 153 4.06 -9.80 -7.41
C ASP A 153 4.79 -9.22 -8.64
N GLY A 154 5.54 -8.14 -8.45
CA GLY A 154 6.18 -7.35 -9.51
C GLY A 154 5.23 -6.50 -10.36
N ALA A 155 3.94 -6.39 -10.01
CA ALA A 155 3.00 -5.62 -10.81
C ALA A 155 3.34 -4.11 -10.81
N PRO A 156 3.15 -3.41 -11.94
CA PRO A 156 3.40 -1.97 -12.02
C PRO A 156 2.34 -1.18 -11.23
N ALA A 157 2.81 -0.20 -10.47
CA ALA A 157 1.99 0.74 -9.71
C ALA A 157 2.56 2.16 -9.79
N ALA A 158 1.70 3.16 -9.66
CA ALA A 158 2.07 4.57 -9.72
C ALA A 158 1.85 5.24 -8.36
N ALA A 159 2.51 6.38 -8.16
CA ALA A 159 2.20 7.26 -7.04
C ALA A 159 0.71 7.70 -7.09
N GLY A 160 0.06 7.75 -5.94
CA GLY A 160 -1.37 8.02 -5.79
C GLY A 160 -2.28 6.79 -5.95
N ASP A 161 -1.75 5.64 -6.35
CA ASP A 161 -2.54 4.40 -6.39
C ASP A 161 -3.00 4.03 -4.96
N LEU A 162 -4.31 3.80 -4.80
CA LEU A 162 -4.90 3.30 -3.56
C LEU A 162 -4.88 1.78 -3.55
N VAL A 163 -4.02 1.19 -2.71
CA VAL A 163 -3.82 -0.25 -2.54
C VAL A 163 -4.54 -0.75 -1.29
N MET A 164 -5.54 -1.59 -1.49
CA MET A 164 -6.18 -2.38 -0.44
C MET A 164 -5.35 -3.63 -0.14
N ILE A 165 -5.04 -3.83 1.14
CA ILE A 165 -4.25 -4.95 1.63
C ILE A 165 -5.20 -5.97 2.25
N GLN A 166 -5.07 -7.23 1.83
CA GLN A 166 -5.77 -8.35 2.43
C GLN A 166 -4.78 -9.45 2.81
N TYR A 167 -5.12 -10.22 3.84
CA TYR A 167 -4.34 -11.38 4.24
C TYR A 167 -5.23 -12.61 4.41
N ASP A 168 -4.62 -13.76 4.21
CA ASP A 168 -5.14 -15.07 4.59
C ASP A 168 -4.13 -15.68 5.55
N ALA A 169 -4.53 -15.85 6.82
CA ALA A 169 -3.63 -16.24 7.89
C ALA A 169 -3.28 -17.74 7.87
N ALA A 170 -3.98 -18.55 7.08
CA ALA A 170 -3.88 -20.01 7.13
C ALA A 170 -4.02 -20.55 8.58
N ASP A 171 -2.97 -21.14 9.14
CA ASP A 171 -2.92 -21.65 10.53
C ASP A 171 -2.22 -20.69 11.53
N ALA A 172 -1.76 -19.52 11.09
CA ALA A 172 -1.15 -18.53 11.96
C ALA A 172 -2.20 -17.84 12.86
N ALA A 173 -1.81 -17.58 14.11
CA ALA A 173 -2.67 -16.92 15.09
C ALA A 173 -2.32 -15.44 15.27
N TYR A 174 -1.07 -15.05 14.99
CA TYR A 174 -0.57 -13.69 15.16
C TYR A 174 0.18 -13.22 13.93
N GLY A 175 0.12 -11.92 13.65
CA GLY A 175 0.83 -11.37 12.52
C GLY A 175 1.11 -9.87 12.58
N LEU A 176 2.06 -9.50 11.72
CA LEU A 176 2.55 -8.14 11.50
C LEU A 176 2.62 -7.90 9.99
N ILE A 177 2.00 -6.82 9.52
CA ILE A 177 2.04 -6.36 8.13
C ILE A 177 2.70 -4.98 8.11
N PHE A 178 3.69 -4.82 7.25
CA PHE A 178 4.36 -3.55 6.97
C PHE A 178 4.83 -3.54 5.52
N SER A 179 5.22 -2.38 5.02
CA SER A 179 5.90 -2.26 3.74
C SER A 179 7.24 -1.56 3.89
N ILE A 180 8.10 -1.76 2.90
CA ILE A 180 9.35 -1.07 2.69
C ILE A 180 9.25 -0.40 1.31
N ASP A 181 9.56 0.89 1.22
CA ASP A 181 9.64 1.61 -0.05
C ASP A 181 11.06 1.57 -0.64
N GLY A 182 11.23 1.93 -1.91
CA GLY A 182 12.56 2.01 -2.54
C GLY A 182 13.47 3.12 -2.02
N SER A 183 13.02 3.94 -1.07
CA SER A 183 13.86 4.85 -0.28
C SER A 183 14.28 4.23 1.07
N GLY A 184 13.88 2.98 1.33
CA GLY A 184 14.17 2.23 2.53
C GLY A 184 13.29 2.56 3.75
N VAL A 185 12.18 3.29 3.57
CA VAL A 185 11.28 3.60 4.70
C VAL A 185 10.32 2.46 4.97
N VAL A 186 10.19 2.14 6.26
CA VAL A 186 9.31 1.09 6.75
C VAL A 186 8.00 1.69 7.24
N THR A 187 6.89 1.31 6.61
CA THR A 187 5.54 1.74 6.97
C THR A 187 4.74 0.57 7.53
N ARG A 188 4.24 0.70 8.76
CA ARG A 188 3.47 -0.36 9.42
C ARG A 188 1.98 -0.28 9.09
N HIS A 189 1.40 -1.40 8.68
CA HIS A 189 -0.03 -1.53 8.31
C HIS A 189 -0.86 -2.30 9.35
N LEU A 190 -0.28 -3.31 10.01
CA LEU A 190 -0.95 -4.09 11.06
C LEU A 190 0.06 -4.68 12.06
N PRO A 191 -0.15 -4.58 13.38
CA PRO A 191 -0.96 -3.56 14.02
C PRO A 191 -0.39 -2.18 13.74
N MET A 192 -1.23 -1.16 13.62
CA MET A 192 -0.75 0.21 13.41
C MET A 192 -0.04 0.78 14.65
N ILE A 193 -0.37 0.30 15.85
CA ILE A 193 0.10 0.77 17.16
C ILE A 193 0.41 -0.43 18.06
N GLY A 194 1.31 -0.25 19.04
CA GLY A 194 1.69 -1.28 19.99
C GLY A 194 3.03 -1.93 19.66
N ASP A 195 3.47 -2.78 20.55
CA ASP A 195 4.75 -3.48 20.54
C ASP A 195 4.62 -5.00 20.30
N GLN A 196 3.39 -5.52 20.31
CA GLN A 196 3.06 -6.92 20.03
C GLN A 196 2.32 -7.08 18.71
N ALA A 197 2.48 -8.24 18.07
CA ALA A 197 1.73 -8.62 16.88
C ALA A 197 0.22 -8.73 17.14
N SER A 198 -0.59 -8.42 16.13
CA SER A 198 -2.05 -8.55 16.23
C SER A 198 -2.46 -10.01 16.16
N ALA A 199 -3.49 -10.37 16.93
CA ALA A 199 -4.24 -11.59 16.66
C ALA A 199 -4.88 -11.51 15.26
N LEU A 200 -4.79 -12.60 14.50
CA LEU A 200 -5.27 -12.67 13.12
C LEU A 200 -6.68 -13.24 13.04
N GLY A 201 -7.46 -12.70 12.11
CA GLY A 201 -8.76 -13.26 11.75
C GLY A 201 -8.63 -14.53 10.90
N LYS A 202 -9.72 -15.30 10.82
CA LYS A 202 -9.79 -16.51 9.99
C LYS A 202 -10.27 -16.17 8.57
N GLY A 203 -9.75 -16.90 7.59
CA GLY A 203 -10.10 -16.71 6.18
C GLY A 203 -9.44 -15.46 5.58
N LEU A 204 -10.02 -14.95 4.50
CA LEU A 204 -9.53 -13.76 3.82
C LEU A 204 -10.03 -12.50 4.55
N VAL A 205 -9.11 -11.75 5.14
CA VAL A 205 -9.39 -10.54 5.92
C VAL A 205 -8.85 -9.33 5.20
N SER A 206 -9.70 -8.31 5.01
CA SER A 206 -9.29 -7.00 4.51
C SER A 206 -8.87 -6.11 5.67
N LEU A 207 -7.77 -5.37 5.51
CA LEU A 207 -7.49 -4.27 6.41
C LEU A 207 -8.53 -3.15 6.21
N GLU A 208 -8.76 -2.35 7.25
CA GLU A 208 -9.81 -1.33 7.26
C GLU A 208 -9.54 -0.19 6.26
N HIS A 209 -8.26 0.09 5.96
CA HIS A 209 -7.84 1.24 5.17
C HIS A 209 -7.05 0.82 3.94
N ALA A 210 -7.28 1.54 2.83
CA ALA A 210 -6.40 1.49 1.68
C ALA A 210 -5.16 2.33 1.93
N TYR A 211 -4.01 1.85 1.49
CA TYR A 211 -2.73 2.54 1.53
C TYR A 211 -2.52 3.28 0.20
N GLU A 212 -2.26 4.58 0.26
CA GLU A 212 -1.89 5.39 -0.90
C GLU A 212 -0.39 5.28 -1.14
N LEU A 213 -0.01 4.83 -2.34
CA LEU A 213 1.39 4.77 -2.75
C LEU A 213 1.97 6.18 -2.89
N ASP A 214 3.13 6.41 -2.30
CA ASP A 214 3.89 7.64 -2.49
C ASP A 214 4.72 7.60 -3.79
N ASP A 215 5.48 8.68 -4.03
CA ASP A 215 6.43 8.78 -5.15
C ASP A 215 7.84 8.28 -4.77
N ALA A 216 7.93 7.24 -3.93
CA ALA A 216 9.19 6.55 -3.69
C ALA A 216 9.69 5.85 -4.97
N PRO A 217 11.00 5.82 -5.21
CA PRO A 217 11.57 5.27 -6.43
C PRO A 217 11.41 3.75 -6.50
N ALA A 218 11.45 3.23 -7.73
CA ALA A 218 11.65 1.83 -8.09
C ALA A 218 10.59 0.80 -7.64
N TRP A 219 10.28 0.70 -6.34
CA TRP A 219 9.44 -0.37 -5.81
C TRP A 219 8.80 -0.04 -4.45
N GLU A 220 7.81 -0.85 -4.08
CA GLU A 220 7.21 -0.94 -2.74
C GLU A 220 6.96 -2.41 -2.41
N SER A 221 7.52 -2.91 -1.31
CA SER A 221 7.39 -4.32 -0.90
C SER A 221 6.63 -4.44 0.41
N PHE A 222 5.51 -5.16 0.37
CA PHE A 222 4.66 -5.46 1.51
C PHE A 222 5.04 -6.82 2.09
N TYR A 223 5.28 -6.88 3.40
CA TYR A 223 5.66 -8.08 4.15
C TYR A 223 4.54 -8.47 5.09
N PHE A 224 4.32 -9.76 5.24
CA PHE A 224 3.46 -10.35 6.24
C PHE A 224 4.22 -11.40 7.02
N ILE A 225 4.48 -11.06 8.27
CA ILE A 225 5.19 -11.89 9.23
C ILE A 225 4.15 -12.54 10.13
N THR A 226 4.27 -13.85 10.33
CA THR A 226 3.27 -14.64 11.04
C THR A 226 3.90 -15.59 12.06
N GLY A 227 3.13 -15.88 13.10
CA GLY A 227 3.51 -16.81 14.17
C GLY A 227 2.29 -17.49 14.77
N ARG A 228 2.53 -18.65 15.41
CA ARG A 228 1.51 -19.36 16.19
C ARG A 228 1.31 -18.76 17.58
N GLU A 229 2.31 -18.06 18.08
CA GLU A 229 2.31 -17.36 19.37
C GLU A 229 2.47 -15.85 19.15
N ALA A 230 2.07 -15.05 20.15
CA ALA A 230 2.29 -13.61 20.11
C ALA A 230 3.79 -13.30 20.08
N PHE A 231 4.18 -12.29 19.33
CA PHE A 231 5.59 -11.91 19.17
C PHE A 231 5.78 -10.39 19.19
N ALA A 232 6.96 -9.97 19.62
CA ALA A 232 7.34 -8.56 19.65
C ALA A 232 7.59 -8.02 18.24
N VAL A 233 7.05 -6.84 17.96
CA VAL A 233 7.13 -6.16 16.66
C VAL A 233 8.49 -5.53 16.43
N GLU A 234 9.10 -4.97 17.47
CA GLU A 234 10.33 -4.17 17.34
C GLU A 234 11.50 -4.94 16.68
N PRO A 235 11.88 -6.15 17.14
CA PRO A 235 13.02 -6.86 16.53
C PRO A 235 12.87 -7.07 15.01
N ILE A 236 11.63 -7.19 14.52
CA ILE A 236 11.32 -7.38 13.10
C ILE A 236 11.43 -6.06 12.34
N LEU A 237 10.91 -4.95 12.90
CA LEU A 237 11.02 -3.64 12.27
C LEU A 237 12.47 -3.15 12.24
N ALA A 238 13.24 -3.38 13.31
CA ALA A 238 14.67 -3.11 13.34
C ALA A 238 15.42 -3.88 12.25
N ALA A 239 15.10 -5.17 12.06
CA ALA A 239 15.65 -5.99 10.98
C ALA A 239 15.25 -5.47 9.59
N ALA A 240 14.01 -5.04 9.41
CA ALA A 240 13.53 -4.43 8.17
C ALA A 240 14.29 -3.14 7.84
N ILE A 241 14.43 -2.22 8.80
CA ILE A 241 15.16 -0.95 8.64
C ILE A 241 16.63 -1.21 8.30
N ALA A 242 17.28 -2.13 9.02
CA ALA A 242 18.68 -2.48 8.77
C ALA A 242 18.88 -3.06 7.36
N THR A 243 17.96 -3.89 6.89
CA THR A 243 18.04 -4.50 5.56
C THR A 243 17.75 -3.49 4.46
N ALA A 244 16.77 -2.62 4.67
CA ALA A 244 16.40 -1.54 3.76
C ALA A 244 17.51 -0.49 3.55
N SER A 245 18.41 -0.36 4.54
CA SER A 245 19.56 0.55 4.48
C SER A 245 20.73 0.03 3.62
N GLY A 246 20.68 -1.24 3.18
CA GLY A 246 21.77 -1.89 2.45
C GLY A 246 21.78 -1.59 0.94
N ASP A 247 20.87 -2.22 0.20
CA ASP A 247 20.71 -2.05 -1.25
C ASP A 247 19.31 -1.53 -1.56
N GLN A 248 19.20 -0.25 -1.92
CA GLN A 248 17.91 0.39 -2.24
C GLN A 248 17.44 0.08 -3.67
N ASN A 249 18.31 -0.46 -4.52
CA ASN A 249 17.95 -0.78 -5.90
C ASN A 249 17.15 -2.08 -6.03
N GLN A 250 17.13 -2.91 -4.99
CA GLN A 250 16.35 -4.15 -4.98
C GLN A 250 15.59 -4.33 -3.66
N PRO A 251 14.34 -4.82 -3.72
CA PRO A 251 13.58 -5.13 -2.53
C PRO A 251 14.21 -6.31 -1.76
N PRO A 252 14.31 -6.23 -0.42
CA PRO A 252 14.74 -7.35 0.39
C PRO A 252 13.83 -8.58 0.21
N GLN A 253 14.35 -9.65 -0.37
CA GLN A 253 13.54 -10.86 -0.61
C GLN A 253 13.20 -11.61 0.68
N ILE A 254 14.13 -11.60 1.65
CA ILE A 254 14.02 -12.33 2.91
C ILE A 254 14.57 -11.42 4.01
N LEU A 255 13.79 -11.25 5.08
CA LEU A 255 14.24 -10.56 6.28
C LEU A 255 14.82 -11.57 7.29
N PRO A 256 15.86 -11.19 8.04
CA PRO A 256 16.34 -11.99 9.16
C PRO A 256 15.31 -11.91 10.30
N LEU A 257 14.68 -13.04 10.62
CA LEU A 257 13.60 -13.12 11.61
C LEU A 257 13.98 -14.01 12.81
N PRO A 258 13.40 -13.74 13.99
CA PRO A 258 13.39 -14.70 15.10
C PRO A 258 12.87 -16.09 14.67
N SER A 259 13.38 -17.13 15.31
CA SER A 259 12.95 -18.51 15.06
C SER A 259 11.46 -18.70 15.31
N GLY A 260 10.79 -19.52 14.48
CA GLY A 260 9.37 -19.84 14.65
C GLY A 260 8.41 -18.84 13.98
N LEU A 261 8.95 -17.83 13.31
CA LEU A 261 8.17 -16.92 12.47
C LEU A 261 8.29 -17.30 10.99
N GLU A 262 7.20 -17.09 10.26
CA GLU A 262 7.14 -17.25 8.81
C GLU A 262 6.95 -15.89 8.14
N GLN A 263 7.44 -15.75 6.91
CA GLN A 263 7.28 -14.54 6.11
C GLN A 263 6.74 -14.83 4.74
N SER A 264 5.86 -13.95 4.27
CA SER A 264 5.50 -13.81 2.86
C SER A 264 5.61 -12.34 2.47
N HIS A 265 5.83 -12.07 1.19
CA HIS A 265 5.86 -10.69 0.70
C HIS A 265 5.26 -10.56 -0.70
N ARG A 266 4.95 -9.32 -1.06
CA ARG A 266 4.51 -8.87 -2.39
C ARG A 266 5.16 -7.55 -2.72
N THR A 267 5.81 -7.48 -3.86
CA THR A 267 6.47 -6.29 -4.37
C THR A 267 5.65 -5.69 -5.50
N LEU A 268 5.50 -4.37 -5.49
CA LEU A 268 5.01 -3.58 -6.62
C LEU A 268 6.18 -2.81 -7.21
N LEU A 269 6.22 -2.70 -8.54
CA LEU A 269 7.23 -1.90 -9.24
C LEU A 269 6.66 -0.52 -9.52
N LYS A 270 7.35 0.52 -9.05
CA LYS A 270 6.96 1.91 -9.31
C LYS A 270 7.34 2.23 -10.75
N SER A 271 6.35 2.52 -11.59
CA SER A 271 6.63 2.99 -12.95
C SER A 271 7.32 4.34 -12.87
N SER A 272 8.61 4.40 -13.20
CA SER A 272 9.29 5.66 -13.46
C SER A 272 8.48 6.41 -14.51
N GLY A 273 8.12 7.65 -14.23
CA GLY A 273 7.28 8.50 -15.08
C GLY A 273 7.88 8.87 -16.43
N GLU A 274 8.50 7.94 -17.16
CA GLU A 274 8.70 8.07 -18.59
C GLU A 274 7.37 7.70 -19.28
N SER A 275 6.48 8.68 -19.31
CA SER A 275 5.41 8.70 -20.30
C SER A 275 6.04 8.46 -21.67
N GLN A 276 5.51 7.46 -22.36
CA GLN A 276 5.82 7.06 -23.72
C GLN A 276 5.99 8.28 -24.67
N THR A 277 7.23 8.70 -24.91
CA THR A 277 7.57 9.63 -26.01
C THR A 277 8.72 9.06 -26.84
N LEU A 278 8.53 7.88 -27.44
CA LEU A 278 9.53 7.25 -28.31
C LEU A 278 8.85 6.34 -29.35
N SER A 279 8.00 6.90 -30.22
CA SER A 279 7.67 6.25 -31.51
C SER A 279 6.95 7.18 -32.51
N GLU A 280 7.46 8.38 -32.79
CA GLU A 280 7.15 9.09 -34.05
C GLU A 280 8.40 9.83 -34.56
N ARG A 281 9.42 9.07 -34.93
CA ARG A 281 10.44 9.51 -35.90
C ARG A 281 10.84 8.31 -36.74
N ARG A 282 10.08 8.05 -37.79
CA ARG A 282 10.61 7.58 -39.08
C ARG A 282 9.57 7.75 -40.17
#